data_AF-A0A6M8W3N1-F1
#
_entry.id   AF-A0A6M8W3N1-F1
#
_cell.length_a   1.000
_cell.length_b   1.000
_cell.length_c   1.000
_cell.angle_alpha   90.00
_cell.angle_beta   90.00
_cell.angle_gamma   90.00
#
_symmetry.space_group_name_H-M   'P 1'
#
loop_
_entity.id
_entity.type
_entity.pdbx_description
1 polymer ?
#
loop_
_entity_poly.entity_id
_entity_poly.type
_entity_poly.pdbx_seq_one_letter_code
_entity_poly.pdbx_strand_id
1 'polypeptide(L)'
;MRLDAEQQGWLARGLTALHTGDEKRFEDSLWLGFGDSWKPLKSALVRNGYLLNGDGNALTLAERGEQLLLKLAREDASNKSGSIAGLSDSTLGTR
;
A
#
# COMPACT_ATOMS: atom_id res chain seq x y z
N MET A 1 5.65 12.55 -6.29
CA MET A 1 6.32 11.24 -6.16
C MET A 1 5.35 10.19 -6.67
N ARG A 2 5.75 9.38 -7.66
CA ARG A 2 4.95 8.27 -8.17
C ARG A 2 5.58 6.99 -7.63
N LEU A 3 4.79 6.16 -6.95
CA LEU A 3 5.25 4.87 -6.41
C LEU A 3 5.15 3.81 -7.50
N ASP A 4 6.09 2.87 -7.52
CA ASP A 4 5.94 1.65 -8.33
C ASP A 4 4.97 0.65 -7.66
N ALA A 5 4.63 -0.44 -8.36
CA ALA A 5 3.67 -1.42 -7.88
C ALA A 5 4.12 -2.14 -6.59
N GLU A 6 5.43 -2.34 -6.41
CA GLU A 6 5.98 -3.00 -5.23
C GLU A 6 5.85 -2.08 -4.00
N GLN A 7 6.26 -0.82 -4.16
CA GLN A 7 6.13 0.23 -3.15
C GLN A 7 4.66 0.48 -2.78
N GLN A 8 3.76 0.46 -3.75
CA GLN A 8 2.31 0.53 -3.51
C GLN A 8 1.82 -0.65 -2.65
N GLY A 9 2.31 -1.86 -2.91
CA GLY A 9 1.99 -3.05 -2.12
C GLY A 9 2.51 -2.95 -0.67
N TRP A 10 3.74 -2.47 -0.49
CA TRP A 10 4.29 -2.22 0.85
C TRP A 10 3.53 -1.14 1.61
N LEU A 11 3.18 -0.05 0.94
CA LEU A 11 2.36 1.00 1.55
C LEU A 11 0.97 0.49 1.95
N ALA A 12 0.31 -0.29 1.09
CA ALA A 12 -1.00 -0.87 1.40
C ALA A 12 -0.95 -1.80 2.62
N ARG A 13 0.09 -2.63 2.73
CA ARG A 13 0.33 -3.50 3.90
C ARG A 13 0.51 -2.68 5.17
N GLY A 14 1.32 -1.62 5.10
CA GLY A 14 1.53 -0.72 6.22
C GLY A 14 0.23 -0.06 6.67
N LEU A 15 -0.52 0.57 5.74
CA LEU A 15 -1.77 1.24 6.06
C LEU A 15 -2.82 0.26 6.62
N THR A 16 -2.85 -0.98 6.13
CA THR A 16 -3.71 -2.04 6.69
C THR A 16 -3.32 -2.37 8.14
N ALA A 17 -2.03 -2.52 8.43
CA ALA A 17 -1.56 -2.76 9.79
C ALA A 17 -1.96 -1.63 10.73
N LEU A 18 -1.80 -0.38 10.29
CA LEU A 18 -2.21 0.80 11.05
C LEU A 18 -3.73 0.86 11.27
N HIS A 19 -4.53 0.48 10.27
CA HIS A 19 -5.99 0.39 10.39
C HIS A 19 -6.40 -0.65 11.46
N THR A 20 -5.61 -1.71 11.64
CA THR A 20 -5.81 -2.70 12.71
C THR A 20 -5.19 -2.33 14.06
N GLY A 21 -4.57 -1.15 14.18
CA GLY A 21 -3.92 -0.68 15.41
C GLY A 21 -2.51 -1.22 15.65
N ASP A 22 -1.87 -1.82 14.64
CA ASP A 22 -0.49 -2.34 14.72
C ASP A 22 0.51 -1.35 14.10
N GLU A 23 0.89 -0.35 14.89
CA GLU A 23 1.83 0.70 14.47
C GLU A 23 3.23 0.12 14.17
N LYS A 24 3.68 -0.87 14.94
CA LYS A 24 4.99 -1.48 14.74
C LYS A 24 5.08 -2.13 13.37
N ARG A 25 4.06 -2.90 12.99
CA ARG A 25 3.99 -3.54 11.68
C ARG A 25 3.81 -2.54 10.53
N PHE A 26 3.19 -1.39 10.79
CA PHE A 26 3.19 -0.27 9.86
C PHE A 26 4.62 0.23 9.58
N GLU A 27 5.41 0.50 10.63
CA GLU A 27 6.80 0.95 10.46
C GLU A 27 7.68 -0.10 9.77
N ASP A 28 7.57 -1.37 10.16
CA ASP A 28 8.29 -2.49 9.54
C ASP A 28 7.98 -2.58 8.04
N SER A 29 6.71 -2.43 7.66
CA SER A 29 6.28 -2.44 6.25
C SER A 29 6.87 -1.28 5.45
N LEU A 30 6.96 -0.08 6.06
CA LEU A 30 7.59 1.06 5.40
C LEU A 30 9.09 0.89 5.28
N TRP A 31 9.76 0.35 6.30
CA TRP A 31 11.19 0.08 6.26
C TRP A 31 11.54 -0.92 5.15
N LEU A 32 10.77 -2.01 5.03
CA LEU A 32 10.97 -3.03 3.99
C LEU A 32 10.73 -2.49 2.58
N GLY A 33 9.71 -1.64 2.39
CA GLY A 33 9.35 -1.15 1.05
C GLY A 33 10.10 0.10 0.58
N PHE A 34 10.60 0.92 1.49
CA PHE A 34 11.17 2.23 1.17
C PHE A 34 12.60 2.44 1.67
N GLY A 35 13.16 1.47 2.42
CA GLY A 35 14.50 1.56 2.99
C GLY A 35 14.69 2.89 3.72
N ASP A 36 15.82 3.56 3.51
CA ASP A 36 16.15 4.83 4.17
C ASP A 36 15.13 5.96 3.98
N SER A 37 14.28 5.88 2.95
CA SER A 37 13.25 6.88 2.67
C SER A 37 11.98 6.71 3.51
N TRP A 38 11.90 5.69 4.38
CA TRP A 38 10.69 5.39 5.16
C TRP A 38 10.31 6.51 6.15
N LYS A 39 11.29 7.14 6.82
CA LYS A 39 11.02 8.24 7.78
C LYS A 39 10.52 9.51 7.08
N PRO A 40 11.17 10.01 6.00
CA PRO A 40 10.62 11.11 5.21
C PRO A 40 9.22 10.83 4.67
N LEU A 41 8.94 9.58 4.26
CA LEU A 41 7.64 9.17 3.78
C LEU A 41 6.58 9.22 4.89
N LYS A 42 6.86 8.65 6.08
CA LYS A 42 5.97 8.74 7.26
C LYS A 42 5.63 10.19 7.57
N SER A 43 6.64 11.06 7.63
CA SER A 43 6.44 12.51 7.86
C SER A 43 5.60 13.17 6.77
N ALA A 44 5.78 12.78 5.51
CA ALA A 44 4.96 13.29 4.42
C ALA A 44 3.50 12.81 4.53
N LEU A 45 3.25 11.56 4.93
CA LEU A 45 1.90 11.02 5.11
C LEU A 45 1.15 11.76 6.23
N VAL A 46 1.82 12.04 7.35
CA VAL A 46 1.28 12.86 8.45
C VAL A 46 1.00 14.28 7.95
N ARG A 47 1.98 14.94 7.33
CA ARG A 47 1.85 16.33 6.86
C ARG A 47 0.73 16.53 5.83
N ASN A 48 0.46 15.51 5.01
CA ASN A 48 -0.60 15.57 4.00
C ASN A 48 -1.97 15.10 4.52
N GLY A 49 -2.07 14.74 5.81
CA GLY A 49 -3.32 14.33 6.45
C GLY A 49 -3.79 12.93 6.05
N TYR A 50 -2.89 12.04 5.63
CA TYR A 50 -3.20 10.61 5.49
C TYR A 50 -3.15 9.89 6.83
N LEU A 51 -2.34 10.40 7.76
CA LEU A 51 -2.15 9.89 9.10
C LEU A 51 -2.42 11.01 10.12
N LEU A 52 -2.96 10.65 11.27
CA LEU A 52 -3.15 11.55 12.40
C LEU A 52 -2.22 11.15 13.55
N ASN A 53 -1.63 12.15 14.20
CA ASN A 53 -0.99 11.95 15.49
C ASN A 53 -2.10 11.97 16.55
N GLY A 54 -2.42 10.81 17.11
CA GLY A 54 -3.33 10.68 18.23
C GLY A 54 -2.68 11.08 19.55
N ASP A 55 -3.47 10.99 20.62
CA ASP A 55 -2.98 11.21 21.98
C ASP A 55 -1.85 10.22 22.31
N GLY A 56 -0.79 10.72 22.96
CA GLY A 56 0.35 9.87 23.37
C GLY A 56 1.28 9.43 22.24
N ASN A 57 1.29 10.14 21.09
CA ASN A 57 2.08 9.83 19.89
C ASN A 57 1.64 8.58 19.11
N ALA A 58 0.47 8.00 19.42
CA ALA A 58 -0.05 6.87 18.64
C ALA A 58 -0.44 7.34 17.22
N LEU A 59 0.06 6.67 16.18
CA LEU A 59 -0.42 6.95 14.83
C LEU A 59 -1.77 6.29 14.56
N THR A 60 -2.67 7.05 13.94
CA THR A 60 -3.95 6.54 13.46
C THR A 60 -4.16 6.91 11.99
N LEU A 61 -4.94 6.08 11.30
CA LEU A 61 -5.29 6.33 9.91
C LEU A 61 -6.34 7.44 9.83
N ALA A 62 -6.10 8.46 9.01
CA ALA A 62 -7.10 9.48 8.72
C ALA A 62 -8.10 8.97 7.67
N GLU A 63 -9.26 9.63 7.51
CA GLU A 63 -10.22 9.33 6.44
C GLU A 63 -9.55 9.35 5.05
N ARG A 64 -8.65 10.31 4.81
CA ARG A 64 -7.84 10.37 3.58
C ARG A 64 -6.90 9.17 3.42
N GLY A 65 -6.37 8.65 4.53
CA GLY A 65 -5.57 7.44 4.57
C GLY A 65 -6.39 6.19 4.24
N GLU A 66 -7.64 6.12 4.70
CA GLU A 66 -8.58 5.05 4.34
C GLU A 66 -8.91 5.06 2.86
N GLN A 67 -9.16 6.25 2.30
CA GLN A 67 -9.37 6.39 0.84
C GLN A 67 -8.15 5.96 0.03
N LEU A 68 -6.95 6.29 0.51
CA LEU A 68 -5.70 5.85 -0.12
C LEU A 68 -5.56 4.33 -0.06
N LEU A 69 -5.86 3.71 1.08
CA LEU A 69 -5.85 2.25 1.23
C LEU A 69 -6.83 1.58 0.25
N LEU A 70 -8.06 2.06 0.16
CA LEU A 70 -9.06 1.55 -0.78
C LEU A 70 -8.61 1.69 -2.23
N LYS A 71 -7.96 2.80 -2.59
CA LYS A 71 -7.40 3.00 -3.93
C LYS A 71 -6.30 2.00 -4.24
N LEU A 72 -5.36 1.80 -3.32
CA LEU A 72 -4.26 0.84 -3.48
C LEU A 72 -4.79 -0.60 -3.61
N ALA A 73 -5.83 -0.98 -2.85
CA ALA A 73 -6.46 -2.29 -2.96
C ALA A 73 -7.11 -2.53 -4.34
N ARG A 74 -7.71 -1.49 -4.95
CA ARG A 74 -8.26 -1.57 -6.32
C ARG A 74 -7.18 -1.69 -7.37
N GLU A 75 -6.08 -0.93 -7.24
CA GLU A 75 -4.95 -0.99 -8.16
C GLU A 75 -4.26 -2.36 -8.14
N ASP A 76 -4.10 -2.99 -6.96
CA ASP A 76 -3.58 -4.37 -6.84
C ASP A 76 -4.50 -5.41 -7.52
N ALA A 77 -5.82 -5.30 -7.32
CA ALA A 77 -6.80 -6.19 -7.97
C ALA A 77 -6.81 -6.04 -9.50
N SER A 78 -6.66 -4.81 -10.00
CA SER A 78 -6.56 -4.53 -11.44
C SER A 78 -5.28 -5.11 -12.04
N ASN A 79 -4.14 -4.95 -11.36
CA ASN A 79 -2.86 -5.50 -11.82
C ASN A 79 -2.87 -7.03 -11.82
N LYS A 80 -3.53 -7.67 -10.85
CA LYS A 80 -3.72 -9.13 -10.83
C LYS A 80 -4.64 -9.60 -11.95
N SER A 81 -5.73 -8.90 -12.25
CA SER A 81 -6.67 -9.28 -13.31
C SER A 81 -6.09 -9.10 -14.72
N GLY A 82 -5.28 -8.05 -14.95
CA GLY A 82 -4.60 -7.81 -16.23
C GLY A 82 -3.58 -8.90 -16.58
N SER A 83 -2.94 -9.52 -15.58
CA SER A 83 -1.98 -10.63 -15.81
C SER A 83 -2.63 -11.95 -16.21
N ILE A 84 -3.94 -12.15 -16.00
CA ILE A 84 -4.63 -13.42 -16.35
C ILE A 84 -5.07 -13.42 -17.83
N ALA A 85 -5.24 -12.24 -18.44
CA ALA A 85 -5.71 -12.12 -19.82
C ALA A 85 -4.66 -12.47 -20.90
N GLY A 86 -3.43 -12.84 -20.51
CA GLY A 86 -2.34 -13.20 -21.44
C GLY A 86 -2.07 -14.70 -21.62
N LEU A 87 -2.86 -15.60 -21.00
CA LEU A 87 -2.59 -17.05 -20.97
C LEU A 87 -3.64 -17.93 -21.66
N SER A 88 -4.41 -17.40 -22.61
CA SER A 88 -5.42 -18.18 -23.32
C SER A 88 -5.42 -17.92 -24.82
N ASP A 89 -4.43 -18.47 -25.56
CA ASP A 89 -4.66 -18.86 -26.97
C ASP A 89 -3.62 -19.80 -27.61
N SER A 90 -3.15 -20.84 -26.92
CA SER A 90 -2.25 -21.82 -27.56
C SER A 90 -2.46 -23.25 -27.05
N THR A 91 -3.65 -23.82 -27.26
CA THR A 91 -3.79 -25.28 -27.22
C THR A 91 -4.77 -25.81 -28.27
N LEU A 92 -4.17 -26.48 -29.26
CA LEU A 92 -4.66 -27.68 -29.98
C LEU A 92 -5.64 -27.48 -31.15
N GLY A 93 -5.07 -27.17 -32.31
CA GLY A 93 -5.58 -27.62 -33.61
C GLY A 93 -4.69 -28.73 -34.17
N THR A 94 -4.92 -29.98 -33.76
CA THR A 94 -4.42 -31.18 -34.46
C THR A 94 -5.52 -31.75 -35.34
N ARG A 95 -5.38 -31.61 -36.65
CA ARG A 95 -6.00 -32.50 -37.65
C ARG A 95 -5.00 -32.76 -38.76
#